data_AF-A0A1V3XXW6-F1
#
_entry.id   AF-A0A1V3XXW6-F1
#
_cell.length_a   1.000
_cell.length_b   1.000
_cell.length_c   1.000
_cell.angle_alpha   90.00
_cell.angle_beta   90.00
_cell.angle_gamma   90.00
#
_symmetry.space_group_name_H-M   'P 1'
#
loop_
_entity.id
_entity.type
_entity.pdbx_description
1 polymer ?
#
loop_
_entity_poly.entity_id
_entity_poly.type
_entity_poly.pdbx_seq_one_letter_code
_entity_poly.pdbx_strand_id
1 'polypeptide(L)'
;MALLYLLASPEAELVGIASTGGNVAVQQVCENNLGLLELCRVTGIPVSKGAGATLTGRWVTPRDPTDRGVWGMPSCRPRTPGSPATIPRRPGCARPTPFRVN
;
A
#
# COMPACT_ATOMS: atom_id res chain seq x y z
N MET A 1 -2.58 -4.24 -11.35
CA MET A 1 -2.56 -4.39 -12.82
C MET A 1 -1.83 -5.64 -13.29
N ALA A 2 -0.67 -6.03 -12.74
CA ALA A 2 0.07 -7.23 -13.19
C ALA A 2 -0.78 -8.51 -13.28
N LEU A 3 -1.66 -8.76 -12.30
CA LEU A 3 -2.51 -9.96 -12.29
C LEU A 3 -3.48 -10.03 -13.49
N LEU A 4 -4.01 -8.89 -13.94
CA LEU A 4 -4.88 -8.86 -15.13
C LEU A 4 -4.12 -9.22 -16.41
N TYR A 5 -2.86 -8.82 -16.51
CA TYR A 5 -2.03 -9.18 -17.66
C TYR A 5 -1.76 -10.69 -17.71
N LEU A 6 -1.50 -11.31 -16.55
CA LEU A 6 -1.34 -12.77 -16.47
C LEU A 6 -2.64 -13.48 -16.86
N LEU A 7 -3.80 -13.03 -16.38
CA LEU A 7 -5.10 -13.61 -16.74
C LEU A 7 -5.45 -13.46 -18.22
N ALA A 8 -4.96 -12.42 -18.89
CA ALA A 8 -5.20 -12.18 -20.31
C ALA A 8 -4.19 -12.89 -21.24
N SER A 9 -3.10 -13.43 -20.69
CA SER A 9 -2.03 -14.03 -21.47
C SER A 9 -2.28 -15.52 -21.71
N PRO A 10 -2.44 -16.00 -22.97
CA PRO A 10 -2.63 -17.41 -23.26
C PRO A 10 -1.38 -18.26 -22.96
N GLU A 11 -0.21 -17.63 -22.89
CA GLU A 11 1.08 -18.29 -22.62
C GLU A 11 1.33 -18.54 -21.11
N ALA A 12 0.48 -18.00 -20.23
CA ALA A 12 0.69 -18.07 -18.79
C ALA A 12 -0.42 -18.89 -18.12
N GLU A 13 -0.04 -20.02 -17.52
CA GLU A 13 -0.95 -20.81 -16.70
C GLU A 13 -0.87 -20.34 -15.24
N LEU A 14 -1.93 -19.68 -14.77
CA LEU A 14 -2.00 -19.22 -13.38
C LEU A 14 -2.54 -20.34 -12.48
N VAL A 15 -1.64 -21.02 -11.78
CA VAL A 15 -1.97 -22.15 -10.89
C VAL A 15 -2.41 -21.74 -9.48
N GLY A 16 -2.16 -20.49 -9.07
CA GLY A 16 -2.52 -20.00 -7.73
C GLY A 16 -1.94 -18.63 -7.41
N ILE A 17 -2.45 -18.00 -6.34
CA ILE A 17 -2.05 -16.66 -5.90
C ILE A 17 -1.66 -16.70 -4.43
N ALA A 18 -0.42 -16.30 -4.11
CA ALA A 18 0.01 -16.09 -2.73
C ALA A 18 -0.06 -14.59 -2.37
N SER A 19 -0.84 -14.26 -1.34
CA SER A 19 -1.04 -12.88 -0.90
C SER A 19 -0.08 -12.54 0.23
N THR A 20 0.70 -11.46 0.07
CA THR A 20 1.62 -10.97 1.10
C THR A 20 1.25 -9.56 1.55
N GLY A 21 1.52 -9.23 2.81
CA GLY A 21 1.42 -7.85 3.29
C GLY A 21 2.39 -6.92 2.53
N GLY A 22 1.94 -5.70 2.28
CA GLY A 22 2.71 -4.69 1.54
C GLY A 22 1.99 -3.34 1.63
N ASN A 23 1.62 -2.75 0.49
CA ASN A 23 0.86 -1.48 0.51
C ASN A 23 -0.39 -1.50 1.41
N VAL A 24 -0.97 -2.68 1.58
CA VAL A 24 -2.10 -2.94 2.48
C VAL A 24 -1.86 -4.22 3.27
N ALA A 25 -2.63 -4.42 4.35
CA ALA A 25 -2.59 -5.64 5.14
C ALA A 25 -2.90 -6.87 4.28
N VAL A 26 -2.34 -8.03 4.64
CA VAL A 26 -2.50 -9.28 3.87
C VAL A 26 -3.96 -9.67 3.65
N GLN A 27 -4.86 -9.31 4.59
CA GLN A 27 -6.31 -9.43 4.47
C GLN A 27 -6.84 -8.72 3.23
N GLN A 28 -6.56 -7.42 3.12
CA GLN A 28 -7.01 -6.62 1.99
C GLN A 28 -6.37 -7.08 0.68
N VAL A 29 -5.11 -7.56 0.69
CA VAL A 29 -4.50 -8.13 -0.52
C VAL A 29 -5.27 -9.38 -0.98
N CYS A 30 -5.61 -10.26 -0.05
CA CYS A 30 -6.37 -11.48 -0.33
C CYS A 30 -7.76 -11.14 -0.91
N GLU A 31 -8.48 -10.21 -0.29
CA GLU A 31 -9.79 -9.74 -0.77
C GLU A 31 -9.70 -9.10 -2.15
N ASN A 32 -8.68 -8.26 -2.40
CA ASN A 32 -8.49 -7.63 -3.70
C ASN A 32 -8.24 -8.66 -4.81
N ASN A 33 -7.46 -9.71 -4.51
CA ASN A 33 -7.18 -10.79 -5.46
C ASN A 33 -8.46 -11.59 -5.77
N LEU A 34 -9.26 -11.92 -4.76
CA LEU A 34 -10.55 -12.58 -4.94
C LEU A 34 -11.53 -11.74 -5.76
N GLY A 35 -11.67 -10.44 -5.43
CA GLY A 35 -12.54 -9.53 -6.17
C GLY A 35 -12.10 -9.34 -7.63
N LEU A 36 -10.80 -9.41 -7.91
CA LEU A 36 -10.31 -9.36 -9.28
C LEU A 36 -10.67 -10.63 -10.07
N LEU A 37 -10.51 -11.80 -9.46
CA LEU A 37 -10.92 -13.08 -10.07
C LEU A 37 -12.42 -13.09 -10.35
N GLU A 38 -13.22 -12.59 -9.41
CA GLU A 38 -14.67 -12.45 -9.55
C GLU A 38 -15.04 -11.50 -10.71
N LEU A 39 -14.39 -10.33 -10.78
CA LEU A 39 -14.60 -9.36 -11.86
C LEU A 39 -14.26 -9.94 -13.24
N CYS A 40 -13.19 -10.73 -13.32
CA CYS A 40 -12.78 -11.42 -14.54
C CYS A 40 -13.58 -12.69 -14.83
N ARG A 41 -14.51 -13.10 -13.93
CA ARG A 41 -15.24 -14.37 -13.99
C ARG A 41 -14.33 -15.60 -14.10
N VAL A 42 -13.16 -15.53 -13.48
CA VAL A 42 -12.18 -16.61 -13.43
C VAL A 42 -12.43 -17.42 -12.17
N THR A 43 -12.57 -18.73 -12.31
CA THR A 43 -12.81 -19.67 -11.20
C THR A 43 -11.74 -20.75 -11.17
N GLY A 44 -11.60 -21.44 -10.02
CA GLY A 44 -10.67 -22.56 -9.87
C GLY A 44 -9.23 -22.18 -9.48
N ILE A 45 -8.87 -20.89 -9.46
CA ILE A 45 -7.54 -20.44 -9.05
C ILE A 45 -7.52 -20.22 -7.52
N PRO A 46 -6.75 -21.01 -6.75
CA PRO A 46 -6.69 -20.86 -5.30
C PRO A 46 -5.95 -19.59 -4.90
N VAL A 47 -6.51 -18.84 -3.95
CA VAL A 47 -5.85 -17.70 -3.31
C VAL A 47 -5.44 -18.08 -1.89
N SER A 48 -4.13 -18.12 -1.65
CA SER A 48 -3.54 -18.41 -0.35
C SER A 48 -3.15 -17.12 0.37
N LYS A 49 -3.58 -17.00 1.62
CA LYS A 49 -3.20 -15.89 2.50
C LYS A 49 -1.86 -16.17 3.17
N GLY A 50 -0.90 -15.27 2.98
CA GLY A 50 0.42 -15.33 3.61
C GLY A 50 0.46 -14.74 5.02
N ALA A 51 1.68 -14.54 5.53
CA ALA A 51 1.92 -14.02 6.87
C ALA A 51 1.42 -12.57 7.03
N GLY A 52 0.83 -12.27 8.20
CA GLY A 52 0.37 -10.93 8.56
C GLY A 52 1.45 -10.03 9.17
N ALA A 53 2.65 -10.57 9.41
CA ALA A 53 3.80 -9.89 10.01
C ALA A 53 5.06 -10.19 9.19
N THR A 54 6.10 -9.36 9.32
CA THR A 54 7.40 -9.64 8.72
C THR A 54 8.18 -10.64 9.56
N LEU A 55 9.26 -11.19 9.02
CA LEU A 55 10.15 -12.10 9.74
C LEU A 55 10.75 -11.48 11.02
N THR A 56 10.89 -10.15 11.06
CA THR A 56 11.47 -9.39 12.18
C THR A 56 10.44 -8.81 13.14
N GLY A 57 9.14 -9.04 12.93
CA GLY A 57 8.09 -8.62 13.86
C GLY A 57 6.90 -7.93 13.19
N ARG A 58 6.19 -7.11 13.97
CA ARG A 58 4.97 -6.45 13.51
C ARG A 58 5.30 -5.39 12.46
N TRP A 59 4.70 -5.54 11.30
CA TRP A 59 4.81 -4.57 10.22
C TRP A 59 3.52 -3.76 10.10
N VAL A 60 3.65 -2.47 9.81
CA VAL A 60 2.53 -1.53 9.71
C VAL A 60 2.54 -0.97 8.30
N THR A 61 1.41 -1.11 7.62
CA THR A 61 1.29 -0.63 6.23
C THR A 61 0.98 0.86 6.22
N PRO A 62 1.39 1.63 5.20
CA PRO A 62 1.03 3.06 5.11
C PRO A 62 -0.49 3.34 5.10
N ARG A 63 -1.31 2.33 4.79
CA ARG A 63 -2.77 2.41 4.78
C ARG A 63 -3.41 1.81 6.05
N ASP A 64 -2.62 1.34 6.99
CA ASP A 64 -3.14 0.82 8.26
C ASP A 64 -3.73 1.99 9.08
N PRO A 65 -5.02 1.97 9.44
CA PRO A 65 -5.63 3.04 10.24
C PRO A 65 -5.04 3.11 11.66
N THR A 66 -4.44 2.03 12.13
CA THR A 66 -3.68 1.98 13.38
C THR A 66 -2.21 2.36 13.23
N ASP A 67 -1.76 2.80 12.05
CA ASP A 67 -0.41 3.31 11.87
C ASP A 67 -0.18 4.58 12.71
N ARG A 68 0.58 4.40 13.79
CA ARG A 68 1.06 5.48 14.67
C ARG A 68 2.45 5.97 14.29
N GLY A 69 3.03 5.46 13.20
CA GLY A 69 4.41 5.67 12.82
C GLY A 69 5.33 4.71 13.57
N VAL A 70 5.97 3.80 12.84
CA VAL A 70 6.86 2.75 13.39
C VAL A 70 8.16 3.30 14.00
N TRP A 71 8.43 4.61 13.93
CA TRP A 71 9.69 5.23 14.35
C TRP A 71 9.55 6.49 15.22
N GLY A 72 8.40 6.72 15.88
CA GLY A 72 8.15 7.96 16.63
C GLY A 72 7.99 9.22 15.75
N MET A 73 8.04 9.04 14.43
CA MET A 73 7.65 10.04 13.43
C MET A 73 6.18 9.81 13.10
N PRO A 74 5.31 10.84 13.17
CA PRO A 74 3.93 10.69 12.75
C PRO A 74 3.90 10.26 11.28
N SER A 75 3.18 9.17 10.99
CA SER A 75 2.91 8.78 9.61
C SER A 75 2.24 9.96 8.92
N CYS A 76 2.74 10.35 7.74
CA CYS A 76 2.08 11.35 6.91
C CYS A 76 0.73 10.77 6.47
N ARG A 77 -0.31 10.95 7.29
CA ARG A 77 -1.66 10.56 6.94
C ARG A 77 -2.05 11.27 5.64
N PRO A 78 -2.78 10.60 4.74
CA PRO A 78 -3.39 11.27 3.60
C PRO A 78 -4.19 12.48 4.10
N ARG A 79 -3.90 13.66 3.55
CA ARG A 79 -4.61 14.91 3.87
C ARG A 79 -6.11 14.69 3.61
N THR A 80 -6.96 15.02 4.58
CA THR A 80 -8.38 15.26 4.32
C THR A 80 -8.51 16.48 3.40
N PRO A 81 -9.35 16.44 2.35
CA PRO A 81 -9.63 17.60 1.53
C PRO A 81 -10.18 18.74 2.41
N GLY A 82 -9.48 19.88 2.47
CA GLY A 82 -9.93 21.07 3.21
C GLY A 82 -9.12 21.44 4.47
N SER A 83 -8.13 20.65 4.89
CA SER A 83 -7.29 21.05 6.05
C SER A 83 -6.19 22.05 5.64
N PRO A 84 -6.06 23.22 6.32
CA PRO A 84 -4.99 24.17 6.03
C PRO A 84 -3.61 23.55 6.32
N ALA A 85 -2.64 23.84 5.46
CA ALA A 85 -1.30 23.28 5.54
C ALA A 85 -0.49 23.95 6.66
N THR A 86 -0.46 23.36 7.86
CA THR A 86 0.55 23.69 8.86
C THR A 86 1.76 22.78 8.64
N ILE A 87 2.73 23.25 7.88
CA ILE A 87 4.06 22.61 7.83
C ILE A 87 4.72 22.88 9.19
N PRO A 88 5.05 21.86 9.99
CA PRO A 88 5.80 22.09 11.22
C PRO A 88 7.17 22.64 10.83
N ARG A 89 7.45 23.90 11.19
CA ARG A 89 8.79 24.46 11.03
C ARG A 89 9.74 23.69 11.95
N ARG A 90 10.76 23.06 11.38
CA ARG A 90 11.90 22.54 12.15
C ARG A 90 12.43 23.66 13.07
N PRO A 91 12.65 23.41 14.37
CA PRO A 91 13.42 24.34 15.19
C PRO A 91 14.85 24.38 14.60
N GLY A 92 15.27 25.52 14.06
CA GLY A 92 16.63 25.74 13.57
C GLY A 92 16.85 25.88 12.06
N CYS A 93 15.83 25.77 11.20
CA CYS A 93 16.02 26.08 9.77
C CYS A 93 15.88 27.60 9.50
N ALA A 94 17.00 28.25 9.21
CA ALA A 94 17.08 29.65 8.79
C ALA A 94 16.25 29.92 7.52
N ARG A 95 15.76 31.17 7.37
CA ARG A 95 14.89 31.62 6.27
C ARG A 95 15.55 31.32 4.90
N PRO A 96 14.86 30.68 3.93
CA PRO A 96 15.37 30.63 2.58
C PRO A 96 15.22 32.01 1.92
N THR A 97 16.33 32.51 1.35
CA THR A 97 16.35 33.69 0.48
C THR A 97 15.61 33.39 -0.83
N PRO A 98 14.92 34.37 -1.43
CA PRO A 98 14.14 34.13 -2.64
C PRO A 98 15.07 34.02 -3.86
N PHE A 99 15.11 32.85 -4.48
CA PHE A 99 15.74 32.64 -5.77
C PHE A 99 14.73 33.02 -6.87
N ARG A 100 15.01 34.10 -7.60
CA ARG A 100 14.19 34.59 -8.73
C ARG A 100 14.73 33.96 -10.01
N VAL A 101 13.90 33.19 -10.71
CA VAL A 101 14.21 32.70 -12.06
C VAL A 101 13.53 33.64 -13.06
N ASN A 102 14.28 33.99 -14.10
CA ASN A 102 13.96 34.93 -15.19
C ASN A 102 12.74 34.48 -16.00
#